data_AF-A0AA36N068-F1
#
_entry.id   AF-A0AA36N068-F1
#
_cell.length_a   1.000
_cell.length_b   1.000
_cell.length_c   1.000
_cell.angle_alpha   90.00
_cell.angle_beta   90.00
_cell.angle_gamma   90.00
#
_symmetry.space_group_name_H-M   'P 1'
#
loop_
_entity.id
_entity.type
_entity.pdbx_description
1 polymer ?
#
loop_
_entity_poly.entity_id
_entity_poly.type
_entity_poly.pdbx_seq_one_letter_code
_entity_poly.pdbx_strand_id
1 'polypeptide(L)'
;MVAASNLPTPLTNGELVQTASLSDVPDHEALAQWLSDRGLDTSDWGKENTKDVSKFWKEIKLNEAGLEVWRTTDGSLQPVRTTHVLRAKVTSPDRYQRGIFLFNTWQQYGDGRTRTRNGLLSEKLTTDEMPLEQNLHEVCRRAVTEEEMQRVVESTMKISALRPAPTYDPSYQCPLEVVDEHFVDHIIELEKSKSYPGLLTMYHLYTVDIICTGLPLTDLNTLEFEHPDKDGHRKLKYIHAWVWLEWPQIQRYLFEGSELKETKGKGSFADAAALTTWLSQFDLQMERWGKGTLKSVESLLREIENEDSQLELWGRHDGVPMLMRVTHVLQLRVTSPEPSLKGKFLFSSWAELLNGKRRVTHTLPAMKLTLKDMPYDLQKFSTSASALVAEQLSNVVDIHYRMNDKTSLSDAEPSGVQVHELQFVEQRHDVEESPSYRGLFTMYHLYCMEALCTGLPISDFASMDLKDGELHSLKGWTWASAQRVMDIMRHRSLVLEREQAAAIARWQNVGEESLDTVGRMDDLLKQLAAKLPVEQSCHLAETRDMLNSLEQKLMNACGLECARHDESPSSNRRSKSFAETLPPSMLAAMEMSSIASDKFLEENQWKQVEADPKKES
;
A
#
# COMPACT_ATOMS: atom_id res chain seq x y z
N MET A 1 -19.75 12.85 12.08
CA MET A 1 -19.96 14.16 11.42
C MET A 1 -18.59 14.74 11.09
N VAL A 2 -18.20 14.71 9.81
CA VAL A 2 -17.01 15.41 9.34
C VAL A 2 -17.26 16.91 9.50
N ALA A 3 -16.37 17.62 10.18
CA ALA A 3 -16.46 19.06 10.29
C ALA A 3 -16.34 19.67 8.89
N ALA A 4 -17.19 20.64 8.55
CA ALA A 4 -17.18 21.36 7.27
C ALA A 4 -15.81 21.98 6.90
N SER A 5 -14.87 22.05 7.86
CA SER A 5 -13.51 22.55 7.68
C SER A 5 -12.60 21.69 6.78
N ASN A 6 -13.00 20.46 6.41
CA ASN A 6 -12.10 19.51 5.72
C ASN A 6 -12.54 19.16 4.29
N LEU A 7 -13.47 19.90 3.68
CA LEU A 7 -13.86 19.64 2.29
C LEU A 7 -12.74 20.03 1.30
N PRO A 8 -12.56 19.27 0.20
CA PRO A 8 -11.63 19.65 -0.86
C PRO A 8 -12.07 20.90 -1.62
N THR A 9 -11.15 21.49 -2.38
CA THR A 9 -11.44 22.58 -3.33
C THR A 9 -12.49 22.11 -4.36
N PRO A 10 -13.49 22.94 -4.75
CA PRO A 10 -13.66 24.35 -4.42
C PRO A 10 -14.47 24.63 -3.14
N LEU A 11 -14.87 23.60 -2.38
CA LEU A 11 -15.73 23.75 -1.21
C LEU A 11 -14.96 23.90 0.11
N THR A 12 -13.62 24.03 0.05
CA THR A 12 -12.77 24.28 1.22
C THR A 12 -13.26 25.49 2.00
N ASN A 13 -13.60 25.30 3.29
CA ASN A 13 -14.23 26.32 4.15
C ASN A 13 -15.57 26.86 3.65
N GLY A 14 -16.25 26.14 2.75
CA GLY A 14 -17.59 26.48 2.29
C GLY A 14 -18.67 26.21 3.35
N GLU A 15 -19.82 26.85 3.18
CA GLU A 15 -20.98 26.69 4.06
C GLU A 15 -22.12 25.99 3.31
N LEU A 16 -22.68 24.93 3.87
CA LEU A 16 -23.88 24.29 3.33
C LEU A 16 -25.07 25.23 3.53
N VAL A 17 -25.69 25.67 2.43
CA VAL A 17 -26.83 26.61 2.44
C VAL A 17 -28.17 25.88 2.42
N GLN A 18 -28.28 24.84 1.60
CA GLN A 18 -29.55 24.12 1.39
C GLN A 18 -29.27 22.68 0.96
N THR A 19 -30.07 21.75 1.48
CA THR A 19 -30.23 20.40 0.92
C THR A 19 -31.60 20.36 0.25
N ALA A 20 -31.64 20.04 -1.04
CA ALA A 20 -32.89 19.99 -1.81
C ALA A 20 -33.68 18.72 -1.43
N SER A 21 -34.97 18.90 -1.22
CA SER A 21 -35.94 17.84 -0.96
C SER A 21 -36.83 17.58 -2.18
N LEU A 22 -37.58 16.48 -2.19
CA LEU A 22 -38.60 16.24 -3.22
C LEU A 22 -39.73 17.28 -3.20
N SER A 23 -39.92 18.04 -2.12
CA SER A 23 -40.82 19.20 -2.15
C SER A 23 -40.24 20.40 -2.89
N ASP A 24 -38.91 20.57 -2.89
CA ASP A 24 -38.24 21.64 -3.64
C ASP A 24 -38.16 21.30 -5.15
N VAL A 25 -38.01 20.01 -5.47
CA VAL A 25 -37.88 19.49 -6.83
C VAL A 25 -38.86 18.32 -7.08
N PRO A 26 -40.19 18.58 -7.15
CA PRO A 26 -41.23 17.55 -7.22
C PRO A 26 -41.20 16.70 -8.49
N ASP A 27 -40.60 17.20 -9.56
CA ASP A 27 -40.40 16.50 -10.82
C ASP A 27 -39.10 16.97 -11.50
N HIS A 28 -38.79 16.36 -12.64
CA HIS A 28 -37.58 16.65 -13.40
C HIS A 28 -37.57 18.03 -14.06
N GLU A 29 -38.73 18.63 -14.35
CA GLU A 29 -38.82 19.99 -14.89
C GLU A 29 -38.50 21.01 -13.79
N ALA A 30 -39.08 20.83 -12.60
CA ALA A 30 -38.76 21.62 -11.42
C ALA A 30 -37.29 21.51 -11.02
N LEU A 31 -36.68 20.32 -11.14
CA LEU A 31 -35.23 20.14 -10.93
C LEU A 31 -34.41 20.95 -11.94
N ALA A 32 -34.76 20.91 -13.23
CA ALA A 32 -34.07 21.68 -14.26
C ALA A 32 -34.13 23.19 -13.97
N GLN A 33 -35.32 23.70 -13.61
CA GLN A 33 -35.50 25.11 -13.25
C GLN A 33 -34.70 25.46 -11.99
N TRP A 34 -34.74 24.61 -10.95
CA TRP A 34 -34.01 24.82 -9.70
C TRP A 34 -32.50 24.93 -9.90
N LEU A 35 -31.94 24.12 -10.81
CA LEU A 35 -30.52 24.15 -11.20
C LEU A 35 -30.20 25.40 -12.02
N SER A 36 -31.07 25.76 -12.96
CA SER A 36 -30.92 26.97 -13.79
C SER A 36 -30.93 28.25 -12.96
N ASP A 37 -31.83 28.36 -11.97
CA ASP A 37 -31.91 29.49 -11.03
C ASP A 37 -30.61 29.68 -10.22
N ARG A 38 -29.78 28.63 -10.13
CA ARG A 38 -28.48 28.61 -9.44
C ARG A 38 -27.31 28.62 -10.42
N GLY A 39 -27.55 28.99 -11.68
CA GLY A 39 -26.52 29.21 -12.68
C GLY A 39 -25.97 27.94 -13.34
N LEU A 40 -26.63 26.79 -13.17
CA LEU A 40 -26.23 25.55 -13.83
C LEU A 40 -27.08 25.29 -15.08
N ASP A 41 -26.44 25.31 -16.24
CA ASP A 41 -27.09 24.94 -17.51
C ASP A 41 -27.13 23.41 -17.68
N THR A 42 -28.33 22.87 -17.87
CA THR A 42 -28.57 21.44 -18.11
C THR A 42 -28.82 21.11 -19.59
N SER A 43 -28.68 22.09 -20.51
CA SER A 43 -29.01 21.92 -21.93
C SER A 43 -28.20 20.84 -22.66
N ASP A 44 -27.02 20.49 -22.14
CA ASP A 44 -26.15 19.44 -22.66
C ASP A 44 -26.38 18.06 -22.04
N TRP A 45 -27.27 17.96 -21.05
CA TRP A 45 -27.59 16.69 -20.40
C TRP A 45 -28.49 15.82 -21.29
N GLY A 46 -28.21 14.52 -21.34
CA GLY A 46 -28.91 13.57 -22.21
C GLY A 46 -28.39 13.53 -23.65
N LYS A 47 -27.28 14.24 -23.94
CA LYS A 47 -26.54 14.14 -25.20
C LYS A 47 -25.38 13.14 -25.05
N GLU A 48 -25.08 12.43 -26.14
CA GLU A 48 -23.98 11.44 -26.22
C GLU A 48 -24.04 10.40 -25.07
N ASN A 49 -23.02 10.37 -24.21
CA ASN A 49 -22.89 9.43 -23.09
C ASN A 49 -23.31 10.05 -21.73
N THR A 50 -23.98 11.21 -21.73
CA THR A 50 -24.43 11.89 -20.51
C THR A 50 -25.85 11.45 -20.13
N LYS A 51 -26.19 11.62 -18.86
CA LYS A 51 -27.54 11.33 -18.35
C LYS A 51 -28.39 12.61 -18.43
N ASP A 52 -29.69 12.46 -18.69
CA ASP A 52 -30.64 13.58 -18.68
C ASP A 52 -31.06 13.98 -17.26
N VAL A 53 -31.79 15.10 -17.14
CA VAL A 53 -32.30 15.61 -15.86
C VAL A 53 -33.28 14.63 -15.20
N SER A 54 -34.06 13.88 -15.99
CA SER A 54 -35.00 12.87 -15.49
C SER A 54 -34.28 11.73 -14.77
N LYS A 55 -33.11 11.31 -15.26
CA LYS A 55 -32.23 10.36 -14.59
C LYS A 55 -31.72 10.92 -13.26
N PHE A 56 -31.27 12.18 -13.21
CA PHE A 56 -30.80 12.75 -11.95
C PHE A 56 -31.92 12.87 -10.92
N TRP A 57 -33.09 13.36 -11.34
CA TRP A 57 -34.27 13.41 -10.49
C TRP A 57 -34.66 12.03 -9.96
N LYS A 58 -34.55 10.98 -10.80
CA LYS A 58 -34.77 9.60 -10.37
C LYS A 58 -33.75 9.14 -9.33
N GLU A 59 -32.48 9.51 -9.45
CA GLU A 59 -31.46 9.22 -8.42
C GLU A 59 -31.81 9.88 -7.08
N ILE A 60 -32.26 11.14 -7.09
CA ILE A 60 -32.73 11.84 -5.88
C ILE A 60 -33.96 11.14 -5.29
N LYS A 61 -34.95 10.81 -6.13
CA LYS A 61 -36.18 10.15 -5.71
C LYS A 61 -35.95 8.76 -5.10
N LEU A 62 -34.95 8.03 -5.59
CA LEU A 62 -34.58 6.71 -5.09
C LEU A 62 -33.53 6.77 -3.98
N ASN A 63 -33.25 7.96 -3.44
CA ASN A 63 -32.25 8.17 -2.39
C ASN A 63 -30.85 7.68 -2.78
N GLU A 64 -30.56 7.55 -4.07
CA GLU A 64 -29.26 7.14 -4.58
C GLU A 64 -28.27 8.30 -4.71
N ALA A 65 -28.76 9.53 -4.66
CA ALA A 65 -27.94 10.75 -4.67
C ALA A 65 -28.65 11.88 -3.92
N GLY A 66 -27.88 12.70 -3.22
CA GLY A 66 -28.34 13.97 -2.65
C GLY A 66 -28.14 15.13 -3.63
N LEU A 67 -28.81 16.24 -3.36
CA LEU A 67 -28.58 17.52 -4.03
C LEU A 67 -28.45 18.62 -2.98
N GLU A 68 -27.30 19.27 -2.95
CA GLU A 68 -26.92 20.29 -1.98
C GLU A 68 -26.54 21.59 -2.69
N VAL A 69 -26.61 22.70 -1.95
CA VAL A 69 -26.12 24.02 -2.36
C VAL A 69 -25.11 24.48 -1.34
N TRP A 70 -23.90 24.73 -1.82
CA TRP A 70 -22.81 25.23 -1.00
C TRP A 70 -22.50 26.67 -1.35
N ARG A 71 -22.18 27.48 -0.34
CA ARG A 71 -21.59 28.80 -0.48
C ARG A 71 -20.09 28.68 -0.38
N THR A 72 -19.38 29.00 -1.44
CA THR A 72 -17.91 29.04 -1.47
C THR A 72 -17.38 30.27 -0.74
N THR A 73 -16.08 30.31 -0.46
CA THR A 73 -15.44 31.42 0.28
C THR A 73 -15.50 32.78 -0.43
N ASP A 74 -15.67 32.77 -1.75
CA ASP A 74 -15.91 33.97 -2.57
C ASP A 74 -17.39 34.40 -2.60
N GLY A 75 -18.27 33.67 -1.90
CA GLY A 75 -19.69 33.94 -1.78
C GLY A 75 -20.57 33.33 -2.87
N SER A 76 -19.98 32.66 -3.87
CA SER A 76 -20.73 32.01 -4.96
C SER A 76 -21.57 30.82 -4.46
N LEU A 77 -22.71 30.54 -5.11
CA LEU A 77 -23.53 29.37 -4.82
C LEU A 77 -23.21 28.26 -5.82
N GLN A 78 -22.89 27.07 -5.29
CA GLN A 78 -22.52 25.91 -6.08
C GLN A 78 -23.51 24.77 -5.80
N PRO A 79 -24.31 24.35 -6.80
CA PRO A 79 -25.04 23.09 -6.73
C PRO A 79 -24.08 21.90 -6.74
N VAL A 80 -24.32 20.94 -5.85
CA VAL A 80 -23.48 19.76 -5.63
C VAL A 80 -24.35 18.51 -5.56
N ARG A 81 -24.03 17.51 -6.37
CA ARG A 81 -24.60 16.16 -6.27
C ARG A 81 -23.84 15.37 -5.22
N THR A 82 -24.50 14.85 -4.21
CA THR A 82 -23.86 14.04 -3.16
C THR A 82 -24.07 12.55 -3.46
N THR A 83 -23.04 11.72 -3.34
CA THR A 83 -23.13 10.27 -3.53
C THR A 83 -22.30 9.56 -2.48
N HIS A 84 -22.83 8.47 -1.93
CA HIS A 84 -22.20 7.69 -0.88
C HIS A 84 -21.76 6.33 -1.47
N VAL A 85 -20.54 5.91 -1.15
CA VAL A 85 -19.94 4.67 -1.69
C VAL A 85 -19.22 3.95 -0.56
N LEU A 86 -19.56 2.66 -0.38
CA LEU A 86 -18.80 1.73 0.45
C LEU A 86 -17.62 1.19 -0.36
N ARG A 87 -16.45 1.12 0.27
CA ARG A 87 -15.26 0.43 -0.22
C ARG A 87 -14.89 -0.60 0.84
N ALA A 88 -14.97 -1.88 0.51
CA ALA A 88 -14.81 -2.94 1.50
C ALA A 88 -13.53 -3.75 1.26
N LYS A 89 -12.70 -3.85 2.30
CA LYS A 89 -11.61 -4.83 2.38
C LYS A 89 -12.20 -6.12 2.97
N VAL A 90 -12.61 -7.03 2.10
CA VAL A 90 -13.23 -8.30 2.53
C VAL A 90 -12.15 -9.31 2.93
N THR A 91 -12.30 -9.94 4.08
CA THR A 91 -11.33 -10.91 4.61
C THR A 91 -12.00 -12.00 5.45
N SER A 92 -11.24 -13.03 5.84
CA SER A 92 -11.67 -14.03 6.81
C SER A 92 -11.07 -13.75 8.19
N PRO A 93 -11.67 -14.25 9.30
CA PRO A 93 -11.13 -14.05 10.66
C PRO A 93 -9.65 -14.40 10.78
N ASP A 94 -9.23 -15.53 10.22
CA ASP A 94 -7.85 -16.03 10.28
C ASP A 94 -6.87 -15.18 9.45
N ARG A 95 -7.36 -14.48 8.43
CA ARG A 95 -6.56 -13.67 7.50
C ARG A 95 -6.47 -12.23 7.90
N TYR A 96 -7.43 -11.73 8.67
CA TYR A 96 -7.50 -10.34 9.07
C TYR A 96 -6.23 -9.87 9.77
N GLN A 97 -5.77 -10.66 10.74
CA GLN A 97 -4.55 -10.37 11.51
C GLN A 97 -3.26 -10.42 10.68
N ARG A 98 -3.31 -11.07 9.52
CA ARG A 98 -2.21 -11.14 8.55
C ARG A 98 -2.26 -9.99 7.54
N GLY A 99 -3.31 -9.15 7.57
CA GLY A 99 -3.52 -8.10 6.58
C GLY A 99 -3.75 -8.64 5.17
N ILE A 100 -4.39 -9.81 5.05
CA ILE A 100 -4.71 -10.43 3.76
C ILE A 100 -6.18 -10.20 3.45
N PHE A 101 -6.48 -9.68 2.25
CA PHE A 101 -7.81 -9.29 1.82
C PHE A 101 -8.09 -9.79 0.41
N LEU A 102 -9.37 -9.87 0.04
CA LEU A 102 -9.80 -10.16 -1.32
C LEU A 102 -9.62 -8.94 -2.22
N PHE A 103 -9.06 -9.17 -3.40
CA PHE A 103 -8.87 -8.16 -4.44
C PHE A 103 -9.52 -8.61 -5.74
N ASN A 104 -10.33 -7.74 -6.33
CA ASN A 104 -11.04 -8.04 -7.56
C ASN A 104 -10.16 -7.72 -8.77
N THR A 105 -9.68 -8.75 -9.46
CA THR A 105 -8.75 -8.57 -10.59
C THR A 105 -9.49 -8.30 -11.89
N TRP A 106 -10.54 -9.08 -12.17
CA TRP A 106 -11.34 -8.94 -13.39
C TRP A 106 -12.81 -9.24 -13.14
N GLN A 107 -13.64 -8.73 -14.05
CA GLN A 107 -15.06 -9.01 -14.10
C GLN A 107 -15.48 -9.48 -15.49
N GLN A 108 -16.42 -10.42 -15.54
CA GLN A 108 -17.06 -10.85 -16.77
C GLN A 108 -18.56 -10.51 -16.74
N TYR A 109 -19.05 -9.83 -17.76
CA TYR A 109 -20.46 -9.53 -17.94
C TYR A 109 -21.24 -10.80 -18.24
N GLY A 110 -22.55 -10.82 -17.98
CA GLY A 110 -23.43 -11.95 -18.34
C GLY A 110 -23.42 -12.33 -19.83
N ASP A 111 -22.97 -11.43 -20.72
CA ASP A 111 -22.78 -11.68 -22.16
C ASP A 111 -21.40 -12.26 -22.53
N GLY A 112 -20.53 -12.49 -21.54
CA GLY A 112 -19.20 -13.07 -21.71
C GLY A 112 -18.08 -12.06 -21.94
N ARG A 113 -18.35 -10.77 -22.16
CA ARG A 113 -17.29 -9.74 -22.24
C ARG A 113 -16.56 -9.65 -20.91
N THR A 114 -15.24 -9.42 -20.96
CA THR A 114 -14.39 -9.31 -19.75
C THR A 114 -13.79 -7.91 -19.66
N ARG A 115 -13.64 -7.39 -18.44
CA ARG A 115 -12.87 -6.18 -18.13
C ARG A 115 -11.92 -6.42 -16.96
N THR A 116 -10.79 -5.73 -16.95
CA THR A 116 -9.96 -5.59 -15.74
C THR A 116 -10.68 -4.66 -14.76
N ARG A 117 -10.67 -5.00 -13.47
CA ARG A 117 -11.23 -4.14 -12.40
C ARG A 117 -10.10 -3.57 -11.54
N ASN A 118 -9.27 -4.45 -10.96
CA ASN A 118 -8.21 -4.11 -10.01
C ASN A 118 -8.72 -3.21 -8.89
N GLY A 119 -9.73 -3.66 -8.15
CA GLY A 119 -10.38 -2.88 -7.11
C GLY A 119 -10.81 -3.70 -5.91
N LEU A 120 -11.17 -2.99 -4.84
CA LEU A 120 -11.87 -3.57 -3.69
C LEU A 120 -13.33 -3.86 -4.04
N LEU A 121 -14.05 -4.49 -3.12
CA LEU A 121 -15.51 -4.51 -3.21
C LEU A 121 -16.00 -3.07 -3.08
N SER A 122 -16.89 -2.63 -3.96
CA SER A 122 -17.41 -1.27 -3.94
C SER A 122 -18.90 -1.29 -4.19
N GLU A 123 -19.65 -0.64 -3.31
CA GLU A 123 -21.12 -0.62 -3.37
C GLU A 123 -21.65 0.81 -3.24
N LYS A 124 -22.68 1.13 -4.01
CA LYS A 124 -23.33 2.44 -3.93
C LYS A 124 -24.30 2.42 -2.76
N LEU A 125 -24.16 3.41 -1.88
CA LEU A 125 -25.04 3.58 -0.73
C LEU A 125 -26.15 4.58 -1.06
N THR A 126 -27.26 4.40 -0.36
CA THR A 126 -28.40 5.31 -0.37
C THR A 126 -28.29 6.31 0.77
N THR A 127 -28.95 7.47 0.64
CA THR A 127 -28.95 8.50 1.68
C THR A 127 -29.72 8.07 2.92
N ASP A 128 -30.64 7.10 2.82
CA ASP A 128 -31.39 6.55 3.95
C ASP A 128 -30.52 5.64 4.85
N GLU A 129 -29.39 5.16 4.34
CA GLU A 129 -28.42 4.37 5.10
C GLU A 129 -27.52 5.25 5.98
N MET A 130 -27.65 6.58 5.90
CA MET A 130 -26.82 7.52 6.66
C MET A 130 -27.46 7.91 8.00
N PRO A 131 -26.66 8.09 9.07
CA PRO A 131 -25.20 7.93 9.13
C PRO A 131 -24.77 6.47 9.07
N LEU A 132 -23.74 6.17 8.29
CA LEU A 132 -23.31 4.80 7.99
C LEU A 132 -23.01 3.99 9.25
N GLU A 133 -22.45 4.63 10.28
CA GLU A 133 -22.06 3.97 11.53
C GLU A 133 -23.24 3.32 12.26
N GLN A 134 -24.47 3.79 12.04
CA GLN A 134 -25.68 3.21 12.64
C GLN A 134 -26.22 2.02 11.84
N ASN A 135 -25.85 1.90 10.56
CA ASN A 135 -26.34 0.88 9.64
C ASN A 135 -25.21 -0.03 9.12
N LEU A 136 -24.00 0.10 9.69
CA LEU A 136 -22.76 -0.43 9.13
C LEU A 136 -22.84 -1.94 8.89
N HIS A 137 -23.28 -2.70 9.89
CA HIS A 137 -23.38 -4.15 9.79
C HIS A 137 -24.34 -4.60 8.67
N GLU A 138 -25.53 -3.99 8.60
CA GLU A 138 -26.55 -4.33 7.59
C GLU A 138 -26.05 -3.99 6.18
N VAL A 139 -25.41 -2.83 6.01
CA VAL A 139 -24.79 -2.40 4.75
C VAL A 139 -23.69 -3.38 4.33
N CYS A 140 -22.82 -3.80 5.25
CA CYS A 140 -21.77 -4.77 4.98
C CYS A 140 -22.35 -6.13 4.59
N ARG A 141 -23.39 -6.61 5.30
CA ARG A 141 -24.09 -7.85 5.00
C ARG A 141 -24.72 -7.81 3.62
N ARG A 142 -25.45 -6.73 3.28
CA ARG A 142 -26.08 -6.53 1.96
C ARG A 142 -25.02 -6.55 0.85
N ALA A 143 -23.99 -5.73 0.98
CA ALA A 143 -22.95 -5.58 -0.04
C ALA A 143 -22.25 -6.92 -0.37
N VAL A 144 -21.98 -7.74 0.65
CA VAL A 144 -21.39 -9.08 0.46
C VAL A 144 -22.46 -10.08 -0.01
N THR A 145 -23.50 -10.33 0.78
CA THR A 145 -24.36 -11.51 0.60
C THR A 145 -25.52 -11.31 -0.37
N GLU A 146 -25.97 -10.07 -0.57
CA GLU A 146 -27.16 -9.75 -1.36
C GLU A 146 -26.80 -9.09 -2.70
N GLU A 147 -25.56 -8.67 -2.92
CA GLU A 147 -25.11 -7.93 -4.11
C GLU A 147 -23.86 -8.55 -4.76
N GLU A 148 -22.66 -8.03 -4.46
CA GLU A 148 -21.43 -8.39 -5.19
C GLU A 148 -20.99 -9.86 -5.01
N MET A 149 -21.38 -10.51 -3.90
CA MET A 149 -21.01 -11.89 -3.58
C MET A 149 -22.22 -12.83 -3.35
N GLN A 150 -23.36 -12.58 -4.02
CA GLN A 150 -24.59 -13.38 -3.90
C GLN A 150 -24.39 -14.90 -4.02
N ARG A 151 -23.43 -15.33 -4.85
CA ARG A 151 -23.09 -16.75 -4.98
C ARG A 151 -21.59 -16.98 -5.17
N VAL A 152 -21.01 -17.79 -4.29
CA VAL A 152 -19.61 -18.23 -4.36
C VAL A 152 -19.50 -19.44 -5.29
N VAL A 153 -18.50 -19.40 -6.18
CA VAL A 153 -18.19 -20.47 -7.15
C VAL A 153 -16.67 -20.64 -7.29
N GLU A 154 -16.22 -21.74 -7.91
CA GLU A 154 -14.78 -21.95 -8.09
C GLU A 154 -14.13 -20.86 -8.94
N SER A 155 -12.85 -20.56 -8.66
CA SER A 155 -12.07 -19.52 -9.35
C SER A 155 -11.92 -19.72 -10.87
N THR A 156 -12.14 -20.95 -11.35
CA THR A 156 -12.11 -21.28 -12.79
C THR A 156 -13.42 -20.97 -13.52
N MET A 157 -14.46 -20.51 -12.81
CA MET A 157 -15.74 -20.16 -13.41
C MET A 157 -15.60 -19.00 -14.40
N LYS A 158 -15.86 -19.28 -15.69
CA LYS A 158 -15.89 -18.29 -16.76
C LYS A 158 -16.90 -18.69 -17.83
N ILE A 159 -17.65 -17.72 -18.35
CA ILE A 159 -18.52 -17.88 -19.50
C ILE A 159 -17.67 -18.09 -20.75
N SER A 160 -17.96 -19.16 -21.49
CA SER A 160 -17.33 -19.48 -22.77
C SER A 160 -18.32 -20.22 -23.67
N ALA A 161 -17.94 -20.48 -24.93
CA ALA A 161 -18.77 -21.27 -25.84
C ALA A 161 -19.12 -22.68 -25.30
N LEU A 162 -18.29 -23.22 -24.39
CA LEU A 162 -18.47 -24.53 -23.77
C LEU A 162 -19.13 -24.46 -22.38
N ARG A 163 -19.23 -23.27 -21.78
CA ARG A 163 -19.76 -23.05 -20.43
C ARG A 163 -20.69 -21.83 -20.45
N PRO A 164 -22.02 -22.02 -20.58
CA PRO A 164 -22.97 -20.92 -20.65
C PRO A 164 -23.05 -20.16 -19.32
N ALA A 165 -23.67 -18.97 -19.36
CA ALA A 165 -23.91 -18.15 -18.17
C ALA A 165 -24.75 -18.93 -17.13
N PRO A 166 -24.32 -18.97 -15.86
CA PRO A 166 -25.12 -19.55 -14.78
C PRO A 166 -26.48 -18.87 -14.65
N THR A 167 -27.51 -19.66 -14.42
CA THR A 167 -28.85 -19.18 -14.10
C THR A 167 -28.95 -18.87 -12.62
N TYR A 168 -29.78 -17.89 -12.26
CA TYR A 168 -30.12 -17.61 -10.86
C TYR A 168 -30.79 -18.85 -10.24
N ASP A 169 -30.32 -19.23 -9.06
CA ASP A 169 -30.84 -20.35 -8.28
C ASP A 169 -31.42 -19.81 -6.97
N PRO A 170 -32.76 -19.72 -6.84
CA PRO A 170 -33.39 -19.19 -5.63
C PRO A 170 -33.23 -20.11 -4.41
N SER A 171 -32.78 -21.36 -4.60
CA SER A 171 -32.53 -22.30 -3.51
C SER A 171 -31.11 -22.24 -2.97
N TYR A 172 -30.22 -21.52 -3.65
CA TYR A 172 -28.83 -21.34 -3.21
C TYR A 172 -28.79 -20.56 -1.89
N GLN A 173 -28.11 -21.14 -0.90
CA GLN A 173 -27.80 -20.48 0.36
C GLN A 173 -26.36 -19.98 0.29
N CYS A 174 -26.17 -18.66 0.38
CA CYS A 174 -24.84 -18.08 0.41
C CYS A 174 -24.12 -18.53 1.68
N PRO A 175 -22.93 -19.15 1.58
CA PRO A 175 -22.20 -19.62 2.76
C PRO A 175 -21.55 -18.47 3.54
N LEU A 176 -21.56 -17.26 2.98
CA LEU A 176 -20.89 -16.10 3.56
C LEU A 176 -21.74 -15.50 4.67
N GLU A 177 -21.11 -15.22 5.80
CA GLU A 177 -21.70 -14.52 6.93
C GLU A 177 -20.72 -13.45 7.41
N VAL A 178 -21.18 -12.21 7.51
CA VAL A 178 -20.39 -11.11 8.10
C VAL A 178 -20.43 -11.28 9.60
N VAL A 179 -19.25 -11.52 10.20
CA VAL A 179 -19.13 -11.78 11.64
C VAL A 179 -18.57 -10.59 12.43
N ASP A 180 -17.89 -9.68 11.74
CA ASP A 180 -17.33 -8.46 12.33
C ASP A 180 -17.04 -7.43 11.22
N GLU A 181 -16.98 -6.17 11.60
CA GLU A 181 -16.68 -5.08 10.68
C GLU A 181 -16.01 -3.91 11.38
N HIS A 182 -14.99 -3.34 10.74
CA HIS A 182 -14.27 -2.20 11.27
C HIS A 182 -14.33 -1.04 10.29
N PHE A 183 -14.91 0.07 10.73
CA PHE A 183 -14.84 1.32 9.98
C PHE A 183 -13.40 1.82 9.98
N VAL A 184 -12.84 1.99 8.78
CA VAL A 184 -11.43 2.32 8.56
C VAL A 184 -11.27 3.83 8.35
N ASP A 185 -11.92 4.35 7.32
CA ASP A 185 -11.83 5.77 6.99
C ASP A 185 -13.09 6.28 6.26
N HIS A 186 -13.22 7.61 6.24
CA HIS A 186 -14.20 8.32 5.42
C HIS A 186 -13.53 9.49 4.74
N ILE A 187 -13.50 9.43 3.42
CA ILE A 187 -12.83 10.41 2.57
C ILE A 187 -13.85 11.05 1.66
N ILE A 188 -13.73 12.36 1.48
CA ILE A 188 -14.60 13.14 0.60
C ILE A 188 -13.81 13.54 -0.64
N GLU A 189 -14.31 13.18 -1.82
CA GLU A 189 -13.75 13.59 -3.10
C GLU A 189 -14.73 14.50 -3.84
N LEU A 190 -14.20 15.53 -4.52
CA LEU A 190 -14.98 16.45 -5.34
C LEU A 190 -14.50 16.39 -6.79
N GLU A 191 -15.41 16.05 -7.70
CA GLU A 191 -15.12 16.00 -9.13
C GLU A 191 -16.26 16.58 -9.96
N LYS A 192 -15.95 17.10 -11.15
CA LYS A 192 -16.98 17.44 -12.13
C LYS A 192 -17.62 16.15 -12.65
N SER A 193 -18.94 16.09 -12.63
CA SER A 193 -19.67 14.89 -13.05
C SER A 193 -19.50 14.62 -14.54
N LYS A 194 -19.01 13.42 -14.88
CA LYS A 194 -19.00 12.92 -16.26
C LYS A 194 -20.41 12.66 -16.80
N SER A 195 -21.35 12.30 -15.91
CA SER A 195 -22.75 12.03 -16.29
C SER A 195 -23.60 13.30 -16.39
N TYR A 196 -23.23 14.36 -15.67
CA TYR A 196 -23.98 15.61 -15.55
C TYR A 196 -23.03 16.80 -15.75
N PRO A 197 -22.68 17.14 -17.00
CA PRO A 197 -21.72 18.19 -17.30
C PRO A 197 -22.01 19.49 -16.54
N GLY A 198 -20.98 20.09 -15.96
CA GLY A 198 -21.08 21.32 -15.16
C GLY A 198 -21.46 21.11 -13.69
N LEU A 199 -22.06 19.97 -13.32
CA LEU A 199 -22.42 19.68 -11.93
C LEU A 199 -21.22 19.13 -11.16
N LEU A 200 -20.93 19.72 -10.00
CA LEU A 200 -19.96 19.18 -9.07
C LEU A 200 -20.56 17.97 -8.35
N THR A 201 -19.80 16.88 -8.23
CA THR A 201 -20.19 15.69 -7.46
C THR A 201 -19.27 15.53 -6.27
N MET A 202 -19.88 15.39 -5.09
CA MET A 202 -19.23 15.08 -3.82
C MET A 202 -19.42 13.60 -3.52
N TYR A 203 -18.34 12.84 -3.57
CA TYR A 203 -18.32 11.43 -3.22
C TYR A 203 -17.91 11.28 -1.76
N HIS A 204 -18.79 10.69 -0.96
CA HIS A 204 -18.47 10.21 0.38
C HIS A 204 -18.04 8.75 0.26
N LEU A 205 -16.75 8.51 0.43
CA LEU A 205 -16.13 7.20 0.27
C LEU A 205 -15.82 6.63 1.65
N TYR A 206 -16.48 5.54 2.01
CA TYR A 206 -16.34 4.90 3.33
C TYR A 206 -15.54 3.63 3.16
N THR A 207 -14.36 3.52 3.79
CA THR A 207 -13.61 2.26 3.82
C THR A 207 -13.97 1.46 5.04
N VAL A 208 -14.26 0.18 4.84
CA VAL A 208 -14.61 -0.76 5.92
C VAL A 208 -13.86 -2.06 5.71
N ASP A 209 -13.27 -2.59 6.77
CA ASP A 209 -12.81 -3.97 6.79
C ASP A 209 -14.02 -4.86 7.10
N ILE A 210 -14.36 -5.78 6.21
CA ILE A 210 -15.48 -6.72 6.42
C ILE A 210 -14.90 -8.10 6.67
N ILE A 211 -15.15 -8.66 7.85
CA ILE A 211 -14.69 -9.97 8.26
C ILE A 211 -15.83 -10.97 8.05
N CYS A 212 -15.62 -11.93 7.15
CA CYS A 212 -16.63 -12.91 6.77
C CYS A 212 -16.16 -14.35 7.05
N THR A 213 -17.06 -15.17 7.60
CA THR A 213 -16.93 -16.63 7.58
C THR A 213 -17.46 -17.21 6.27
N GLY A 214 -17.14 -18.47 5.98
CA GLY A 214 -17.58 -19.17 4.77
C GLY A 214 -16.81 -18.82 3.49
N LEU A 215 -15.83 -17.91 3.57
CA LEU A 215 -14.92 -17.61 2.47
C LEU A 215 -13.98 -18.79 2.18
N PRO A 216 -13.81 -19.19 0.91
CA PRO A 216 -12.81 -20.19 0.52
C PRO A 216 -11.38 -19.78 0.90
N LEU A 217 -10.56 -20.76 1.25
CA LEU A 217 -9.13 -20.55 1.51
C LEU A 217 -8.34 -20.23 0.23
N THR A 218 -8.82 -20.68 -0.92
CA THR A 218 -8.22 -20.36 -2.21
C THR A 218 -8.88 -19.15 -2.83
N ASP A 219 -8.29 -18.67 -3.93
CA ASP A 219 -8.95 -17.71 -4.81
C ASP A 219 -10.32 -18.24 -5.24
N LEU A 220 -11.26 -17.33 -5.49
CA LEU A 220 -12.65 -17.65 -5.78
C LEU A 220 -13.26 -16.69 -6.79
N ASN A 221 -14.38 -17.10 -7.38
CA ASN A 221 -15.24 -16.18 -8.12
C ASN A 221 -16.58 -16.02 -7.39
N THR A 222 -17.24 -14.88 -7.61
CA THR A 222 -18.63 -14.68 -7.17
C THR A 222 -19.51 -14.27 -8.33
N LEU A 223 -20.81 -14.56 -8.21
CA LEU A 223 -21.82 -14.19 -9.18
C LEU A 223 -22.72 -13.11 -8.58
N GLU A 224 -22.93 -12.04 -9.34
CA GLU A 224 -23.91 -10.97 -9.05
C GLU A 224 -25.02 -11.05 -10.10
N PHE A 225 -26.27 -11.05 -9.65
CA PHE A 225 -27.47 -11.06 -10.48
C PHE A 225 -28.23 -9.74 -10.38
N GLU A 226 -28.85 -9.33 -11.49
CA GLU A 226 -29.72 -8.16 -11.53
C GLU A 226 -30.94 -8.31 -10.60
N HIS A 227 -31.56 -7.17 -10.25
CA HIS A 227 -32.86 -7.17 -9.60
C HIS A 227 -33.88 -7.97 -10.43
N PRO A 228 -34.85 -8.63 -9.76
CA PRO A 228 -35.87 -9.39 -10.45
C PRO A 228 -36.62 -8.50 -11.45
N ASP A 229 -36.80 -9.00 -12.66
CA ASP A 229 -37.69 -8.37 -13.63
C ASP A 229 -39.16 -8.53 -13.21
N LYS A 230 -40.08 -8.05 -14.06
CA LYS A 230 -41.53 -8.12 -13.78
C LYS A 230 -42.03 -9.55 -13.58
N ASP A 231 -41.33 -10.53 -14.13
CA ASP A 231 -41.65 -11.96 -14.06
C ASP A 231 -40.86 -12.68 -12.95
N GLY A 232 -40.06 -11.94 -12.17
CA GLY A 232 -39.24 -12.48 -11.09
C GLY A 232 -37.92 -13.09 -11.53
N HIS A 233 -37.58 -13.04 -12.83
CA HIS A 233 -36.32 -13.59 -13.32
C HIS A 233 -35.16 -12.64 -13.02
N ARG A 234 -34.01 -13.22 -12.64
CA ARG A 234 -32.76 -12.49 -12.44
C ARG A 234 -31.73 -12.93 -13.46
N LYS A 235 -31.20 -11.97 -14.21
CA LYS A 235 -30.11 -12.22 -15.16
C LYS A 235 -28.77 -12.08 -14.46
N LEU A 236 -27.79 -12.88 -14.87
CA LEU A 236 -26.42 -12.70 -14.41
C LEU A 236 -25.91 -11.34 -14.87
N LYS A 237 -25.54 -10.50 -13.92
CA LYS A 237 -24.94 -9.19 -14.17
C LYS A 237 -23.45 -9.36 -14.36
N TYR A 238 -22.78 -9.93 -13.37
CA TYR A 238 -21.32 -10.07 -13.33
C TYR A 238 -20.84 -11.38 -12.71
N ILE A 239 -19.68 -11.84 -13.20
CA ILE A 239 -18.77 -12.74 -12.50
C ILE A 239 -17.59 -11.90 -12.01
N HIS A 240 -17.30 -11.96 -10.72
CA HIS A 240 -16.21 -11.22 -10.07
C HIS A 240 -15.11 -12.22 -9.73
N ALA A 241 -13.87 -11.92 -10.10
CA ALA A 241 -12.74 -12.79 -9.78
C ALA A 241 -11.88 -12.20 -8.66
N TRP A 242 -11.81 -12.94 -7.55
CA TRP A 242 -11.18 -12.51 -6.33
C TRP A 242 -9.94 -13.33 -6.05
N VAL A 243 -8.84 -12.62 -5.77
CA VAL A 243 -7.58 -13.21 -5.33
C VAL A 243 -7.25 -12.72 -3.94
N TRP A 244 -6.58 -13.57 -3.17
CA TRP A 244 -6.10 -13.20 -1.84
C TRP A 244 -4.73 -12.53 -1.92
N LEU A 245 -4.65 -11.29 -1.44
CA LEU A 245 -3.41 -10.51 -1.44
C LEU A 245 -3.18 -9.84 -0.10
N GLU A 246 -1.92 -9.61 0.24
CA GLU A 246 -1.56 -8.75 1.36
C GLU A 246 -1.91 -7.29 1.02
N TRP A 247 -2.33 -6.52 2.02
CA TRP A 247 -2.70 -5.12 1.85
C TRP A 247 -1.64 -4.26 1.13
N PRO A 248 -0.33 -4.38 1.44
CA PRO A 248 0.69 -3.63 0.70
C PRO A 248 0.72 -3.97 -0.80
N GLN A 249 0.40 -5.22 -1.18
CA GLN A 249 0.31 -5.61 -2.59
C GLN A 249 -0.91 -5.00 -3.26
N ILE A 250 -2.07 -5.02 -2.58
CA ILE A 250 -3.29 -4.36 -3.06
C ILE A 250 -3.06 -2.87 -3.28
N GLN A 251 -2.44 -2.19 -2.31
CA GLN A 251 -2.12 -0.76 -2.43
C GLN A 251 -1.22 -0.47 -3.63
N ARG A 252 -0.25 -1.34 -3.94
CA ARG A 252 0.55 -1.19 -5.17
C ARG A 252 -0.30 -1.27 -6.45
N TYR A 253 -1.25 -2.19 -6.52
CA TYR A 253 -2.18 -2.27 -7.67
C TYR A 253 -3.15 -1.07 -7.74
N LEU A 254 -3.59 -0.57 -6.60
CA LEU A 254 -4.44 0.62 -6.54
C LEU A 254 -3.65 1.89 -6.89
N PHE A 255 -2.34 1.89 -6.67
CA PHE A 255 -1.48 2.98 -7.13
C PHE A 255 -1.35 2.99 -8.66
N GLU A 256 -1.29 1.82 -9.30
CA GLU A 256 -1.24 1.70 -10.75
C GLU A 256 -2.51 2.30 -11.38
N GLY A 257 -2.37 3.38 -12.16
CA GLY A 257 -3.48 4.11 -12.76
C GLY A 257 -4.13 5.15 -11.85
N SER A 258 -3.58 5.40 -10.65
CA SER A 258 -3.95 6.56 -9.84
C SER A 258 -3.40 7.86 -10.44
N GLU A 259 -4.10 8.95 -10.18
CA GLU A 259 -3.70 10.30 -10.58
C GLU A 259 -3.42 11.13 -9.33
N LEU A 260 -2.45 12.04 -9.40
CA LEU A 260 -2.19 12.99 -8.34
C LEU A 260 -3.39 13.93 -8.18
N LYS A 261 -4.03 13.93 -7.00
CA LYS A 261 -5.20 14.76 -6.67
C LYS A 261 -4.82 16.01 -5.90
N GLU A 262 -3.92 15.87 -4.93
CA GLU A 262 -3.52 16.97 -4.03
C GLU A 262 -2.07 16.83 -3.62
N THR A 263 -1.40 17.96 -3.40
CA THR A 263 -0.05 18.03 -2.83
C THR A 263 -0.04 18.97 -1.63
N LYS A 264 0.55 18.51 -0.53
CA LYS A 264 0.79 19.29 0.69
C LYS A 264 2.31 19.42 0.90
N GLY A 265 2.83 20.60 0.58
CA GLY A 265 4.21 20.98 0.82
C GLY A 265 4.35 21.93 2.00
N LYS A 266 5.50 22.59 2.10
CA LYS A 266 5.79 23.64 3.09
C LYS A 266 4.67 24.68 3.17
N GLY A 267 4.30 25.06 4.40
CA GLY A 267 3.27 26.05 4.68
C GLY A 267 1.84 25.54 4.54
N SER A 268 1.64 24.26 4.21
CA SER A 268 0.29 23.68 4.10
C SER A 268 -0.39 23.47 5.45
N PHE A 269 0.39 23.41 6.54
CA PHE A 269 -0.09 23.19 7.89
C PHE A 269 0.48 24.25 8.83
N ALA A 270 -0.37 24.84 9.66
CA ALA A 270 0.08 25.86 10.62
C ALA A 270 0.96 25.26 11.73
N ASP A 271 0.63 24.04 12.16
CA ASP A 271 1.32 23.31 13.22
C ASP A 271 1.08 21.79 13.11
N ALA A 272 1.64 21.04 14.07
CA ALA A 272 1.53 19.58 14.09
C ALA A 272 0.10 19.11 14.38
N ALA A 273 -0.71 19.89 15.10
CA ALA A 273 -2.09 19.54 15.41
C ALA A 273 -2.98 19.65 14.16
N ALA A 274 -2.75 20.68 13.33
CA ALA A 274 -3.39 20.80 12.02
C ALA A 274 -3.02 19.62 11.10
N LEU A 275 -1.74 19.22 11.07
CA LEU A 275 -1.30 18.04 10.33
C LEU A 275 -1.94 16.75 10.88
N THR A 276 -1.97 16.54 12.19
CA THR A 276 -2.63 15.37 12.81
C THR A 276 -4.10 15.31 12.45
N THR A 277 -4.80 16.45 12.50
CA THR A 277 -6.22 16.52 12.15
C THR A 277 -6.43 16.10 10.70
N TRP A 278 -5.61 16.60 9.78
CA TRP A 278 -5.68 16.20 8.38
C TRP A 278 -5.27 14.73 8.14
N LEU A 279 -4.28 14.20 8.85
CA LEU A 279 -3.86 12.79 8.71
C LEU A 279 -4.90 11.81 9.27
N SER A 280 -5.71 12.22 10.25
CA SER A 280 -6.72 11.37 10.89
C SER A 280 -7.85 10.89 9.98
N GLN A 281 -7.98 11.46 8.78
CA GLN A 281 -8.94 11.01 7.77
C GLN A 281 -8.45 9.78 6.99
N PHE A 282 -7.21 9.34 7.19
CA PHE A 282 -6.60 8.20 6.48
C PHE A 282 -6.31 7.05 7.45
N ASP A 283 -6.30 5.82 6.93
CA ASP A 283 -5.93 4.59 7.64
C ASP A 283 -4.43 4.55 7.99
N LEU A 284 -4.04 5.29 9.02
CA LEU A 284 -2.66 5.41 9.50
C LEU A 284 -2.56 4.99 10.97
N GLN A 285 -1.53 4.20 11.31
CA GLN A 285 -1.24 3.78 12.69
C GLN A 285 -0.51 4.89 13.48
N MET A 286 -1.08 6.09 13.52
CA MET A 286 -0.45 7.28 14.11
C MET A 286 -0.17 7.12 15.61
N GLU A 287 -0.93 6.29 16.33
CA GLU A 287 -0.71 5.95 17.74
C GLU A 287 0.62 5.25 18.00
N ARG A 288 1.26 4.70 16.96
CA ARG A 288 2.59 4.09 17.02
C ARG A 288 3.71 5.08 16.71
N TRP A 289 3.38 6.22 16.10
CA TRP A 289 4.36 7.22 15.69
C TRP A 289 4.99 7.88 16.93
N GLY A 290 6.28 8.18 16.87
CA GLY A 290 7.07 8.69 18.00
C GLY A 290 7.46 7.64 19.05
N LYS A 291 7.14 6.35 18.84
CA LYS A 291 7.55 5.24 19.71
C LYS A 291 8.63 4.38 19.05
N GLY A 292 9.61 3.94 19.84
CA GLY A 292 10.69 3.07 19.37
C GLY A 292 11.55 3.74 18.30
N THR A 293 11.58 3.17 17.10
CA THR A 293 12.32 3.71 15.94
C THR A 293 11.45 4.57 15.01
N LEU A 294 10.14 4.65 15.26
CA LEU A 294 9.21 5.42 14.42
C LEU A 294 9.28 6.91 14.78
N LYS A 295 9.20 7.75 13.75
CA LYS A 295 9.19 9.21 13.89
C LYS A 295 7.81 9.70 14.31
N SER A 296 7.73 10.90 14.90
CA SER A 296 6.47 11.52 15.33
C SER A 296 5.83 12.38 14.23
N VAL A 297 4.60 12.83 14.44
CA VAL A 297 3.94 13.77 13.51
C VAL A 297 4.70 15.11 13.42
N GLU A 298 5.27 15.59 14.52
CA GLU A 298 6.11 16.80 14.53
C GLU A 298 7.37 16.62 13.69
N SER A 299 7.91 15.39 13.64
CA SER A 299 9.06 15.07 12.79
C SER A 299 8.66 15.10 11.31
N LEU A 300 7.48 14.57 10.96
CA LEU A 300 6.94 14.63 9.61
C LEU A 300 6.68 16.09 9.18
N LEU A 301 6.04 16.89 10.04
CA LEU A 301 5.84 18.30 9.79
C LEU A 301 7.17 19.02 9.54
N ARG A 302 8.19 18.76 10.36
CA ARG A 302 9.52 19.34 10.17
C ARG A 302 10.13 18.94 8.83
N GLU A 303 9.98 17.68 8.40
CA GLU A 303 10.44 17.25 7.08
C GLU A 303 9.71 17.98 5.95
N ILE A 304 8.42 18.28 6.11
CA ILE A 304 7.63 19.03 5.12
C ILE A 304 8.05 20.50 5.08
N GLU A 305 8.16 21.15 6.25
CA GLU A 305 8.54 22.56 6.36
C GLU A 305 9.98 22.84 5.95
N ASN A 306 10.88 21.87 6.17
CA ASN A 306 12.25 21.93 5.68
C ASN A 306 12.37 21.67 4.18
N GLU A 307 11.28 21.26 3.52
CA GLU A 307 11.24 20.85 2.11
C GLU A 307 12.13 19.63 1.87
N ASP A 308 12.23 18.75 2.86
CA ASP A 308 12.87 17.45 2.72
C ASP A 308 11.88 16.47 2.04
N SER A 309 10.59 16.55 2.35
CA SER A 309 9.56 15.75 1.70
C SER A 309 8.28 16.55 1.52
N GLN A 310 7.37 16.03 0.73
CA GLN A 310 5.99 16.51 0.65
C GLN A 310 5.02 15.35 0.82
N LEU A 311 3.76 15.66 1.08
CA LEU A 311 2.68 14.68 1.06
C LEU A 311 1.90 14.82 -0.22
N GLU A 312 1.61 13.72 -0.88
CA GLU A 312 0.81 13.67 -2.08
C GLU A 312 -0.36 12.72 -1.87
N LEU A 313 -1.55 13.18 -2.23
CA LEU A 313 -2.75 12.38 -2.27
C LEU A 313 -2.96 11.92 -3.71
N TRP A 314 -2.79 10.63 -3.93
CA TRP A 314 -3.05 9.98 -5.20
C TRP A 314 -4.43 9.33 -5.15
N GLY A 315 -5.19 9.33 -6.24
CA GLY A 315 -6.52 8.71 -6.26
C GLY A 315 -6.89 8.23 -7.65
N ARG A 316 -7.58 7.10 -7.72
CA ARG A 316 -8.18 6.57 -8.94
C ARG A 316 -9.60 7.10 -9.13
N HIS A 317 -10.16 6.96 -10.33
CA HIS A 317 -11.59 7.26 -10.57
C HIS A 317 -12.55 6.32 -9.82
N ASP A 318 -12.08 5.15 -9.36
CA ASP A 318 -12.83 4.24 -8.51
C ASP A 318 -12.66 4.58 -7.01
N GLY A 319 -11.90 5.64 -6.71
CA GLY A 319 -11.92 6.32 -5.43
C GLY A 319 -11.18 5.62 -4.31
N VAL A 320 -10.06 4.92 -4.53
CA VAL A 320 -9.15 4.59 -3.40
C VAL A 320 -8.02 5.62 -3.35
N PRO A 321 -8.02 6.53 -2.37
CA PRO A 321 -6.96 7.49 -2.20
C PRO A 321 -5.77 6.83 -1.50
N MET A 322 -4.59 7.21 -1.92
CA MET A 322 -3.32 6.78 -1.38
C MET A 322 -2.53 7.99 -0.97
N LEU A 323 -2.33 8.12 0.34
CA LEU A 323 -1.44 9.13 0.88
C LEU A 323 0.01 8.65 0.77
N MET A 324 0.83 9.47 0.13
CA MET A 324 2.23 9.20 -0.10
C MET A 324 3.10 10.30 0.48
N ARG A 325 4.12 9.91 1.22
CA ARG A 325 5.26 10.77 1.52
C ARG A 325 6.23 10.71 0.36
N VAL A 326 6.45 11.81 -0.33
CA VAL A 326 7.34 11.87 -1.49
C VAL A 326 8.71 12.38 -1.09
N THR A 327 9.75 11.67 -1.50
CA THR A 327 11.15 11.99 -1.19
C THR A 327 12.02 11.81 -2.43
N HIS A 328 12.92 12.76 -2.67
CA HIS A 328 13.85 12.73 -3.78
C HIS A 328 15.24 12.31 -3.28
N VAL A 329 15.86 11.35 -3.94
CA VAL A 329 17.15 10.78 -3.54
C VAL A 329 18.07 10.71 -4.75
N LEU A 330 19.26 11.28 -4.61
CA LEU A 330 20.35 11.10 -5.55
C LEU A 330 21.15 9.87 -5.12
N GLN A 331 21.33 8.93 -6.04
CA GLN A 331 22.18 7.76 -5.90
C GLN A 331 23.37 7.88 -6.86
N LEU A 332 24.55 7.45 -6.41
CA LEU A 332 25.78 7.60 -7.17
C LEU A 332 26.46 6.26 -7.42
N ARG A 333 26.62 5.91 -8.69
CA ARG A 333 27.49 4.81 -9.12
C ARG A 333 28.91 5.34 -9.30
N VAL A 334 29.73 5.21 -8.27
CA VAL A 334 31.13 5.65 -8.32
C VAL A 334 32.00 4.60 -9.00
N THR A 335 32.64 4.95 -10.11
CA THR A 335 33.55 4.09 -10.89
C THR A 335 34.97 4.64 -10.84
N SER A 336 35.95 3.84 -11.30
CA SER A 336 37.36 4.22 -11.35
C SER A 336 37.94 3.91 -12.74
N PRO A 337 38.85 4.77 -13.28
CA PRO A 337 39.53 4.49 -14.54
C PRO A 337 40.60 3.41 -14.40
N GLU A 338 40.93 2.96 -13.18
CA GLU A 338 41.93 1.93 -12.93
C GLU A 338 41.56 0.60 -13.64
N PRO A 339 42.46 0.03 -14.47
CA PRO A 339 42.16 -1.18 -15.24
C PRO A 339 41.70 -2.39 -14.41
N SER A 340 42.21 -2.52 -13.18
CA SER A 340 41.87 -3.60 -12.23
C SER A 340 40.44 -3.49 -11.66
N LEU A 341 39.82 -2.32 -11.80
CA LEU A 341 38.48 -1.99 -11.32
C LEU A 341 37.46 -1.86 -12.47
N LYS A 342 37.85 -2.16 -13.71
CA LYS A 342 36.96 -2.10 -14.87
C LYS A 342 35.69 -2.93 -14.63
N GLY A 343 34.53 -2.31 -14.83
CA GLY A 343 33.21 -2.93 -14.63
C GLY A 343 32.79 -3.10 -13.17
N LYS A 344 33.53 -2.50 -12.22
CA LYS A 344 33.17 -2.42 -10.82
C LYS A 344 32.78 -0.99 -10.45
N PHE A 345 31.99 -0.89 -9.39
CA PHE A 345 31.63 0.37 -8.77
C PHE A 345 31.68 0.25 -7.25
N LEU A 346 31.73 1.39 -6.58
CA LEU A 346 31.80 1.45 -5.13
C LEU A 346 30.46 1.06 -4.50
N PHE A 347 30.49 0.11 -3.57
CA PHE A 347 29.31 -0.41 -2.91
C PHE A 347 29.53 -0.45 -1.40
N SER A 348 28.62 0.14 -0.63
CA SER A 348 28.72 0.11 0.83
C SER A 348 28.40 -1.30 1.33
N SER A 349 29.28 -1.86 2.15
CA SER A 349 29.12 -3.21 2.74
C SER A 349 28.72 -3.18 4.22
N TRP A 350 29.05 -2.11 4.93
CA TRP A 350 28.62 -1.87 6.31
C TRP A 350 28.69 -0.37 6.66
N ALA A 351 27.97 0.01 7.70
CA ALA A 351 28.07 1.31 8.34
C ALA A 351 28.14 1.16 9.86
N GLU A 352 28.91 2.01 10.53
CA GLU A 352 29.11 2.02 11.98
C GLU A 352 28.76 3.40 12.52
N LEU A 353 27.84 3.44 13.48
CA LEU A 353 27.43 4.68 14.15
C LEU A 353 28.45 5.07 15.23
N LEU A 354 28.37 6.32 15.72
CA LEU A 354 29.24 6.82 16.80
C LEU A 354 29.22 5.97 18.08
N ASN A 355 28.14 5.22 18.32
CA ASN A 355 28.03 4.30 19.45
C ASN A 355 28.73 2.94 19.21
N GLY A 356 29.51 2.80 18.14
CA GLY A 356 30.19 1.57 17.74
C GLY A 356 29.28 0.50 17.16
N LYS A 357 27.95 0.74 17.08
CA LYS A 357 27.02 -0.23 16.50
C LYS A 357 27.21 -0.29 15.00
N ARG A 358 27.76 -1.41 14.53
CA ARG A 358 27.88 -1.73 13.10
C ARG A 358 26.60 -2.39 12.59
N ARG A 359 26.16 -1.97 11.41
CA ARG A 359 25.12 -2.61 10.60
C ARG A 359 25.66 -2.96 9.23
N VAL A 360 25.26 -4.11 8.70
CA VAL A 360 25.52 -4.46 7.30
C VAL A 360 24.65 -3.55 6.44
N THR A 361 25.27 -2.89 5.46
CA THR A 361 24.62 -2.03 4.47
C THR A 361 24.95 -2.59 3.11
N HIS A 362 24.04 -2.44 2.15
CA HIS A 362 24.22 -2.92 0.78
C HIS A 362 23.64 -1.86 -0.15
N THR A 363 24.26 -0.68 -0.15
CA THR A 363 23.71 0.51 -0.82
C THR A 363 24.79 1.25 -1.59
N LEU A 364 24.38 1.92 -2.64
CA LEU A 364 25.19 2.95 -3.28
C LEU A 364 25.36 4.16 -2.35
N PRO A 365 26.42 4.98 -2.52
CA PRO A 365 26.42 6.33 -2.00
C PRO A 365 25.14 7.04 -2.42
N ALA A 366 24.44 7.63 -1.45
CA ALA A 366 23.18 8.30 -1.69
C ALA A 366 23.01 9.49 -0.76
N MET A 367 22.26 10.48 -1.22
CA MET A 367 21.81 11.61 -0.41
C MET A 367 20.38 11.99 -0.76
N LYS A 368 19.69 12.54 0.23
CA LYS A 368 18.38 13.13 0.03
C LYS A 368 18.53 14.50 -0.62
N LEU A 369 17.71 14.78 -1.64
CA LEU A 369 17.62 16.09 -2.27
C LEU A 369 16.48 16.88 -1.61
N THR A 370 16.65 18.20 -1.47
CA THR A 370 15.58 19.08 -0.99
C THR A 370 14.68 19.52 -2.14
N LEU A 371 13.39 19.66 -1.87
CA LEU A 371 12.38 20.15 -2.81
C LEU A 371 12.58 21.63 -3.15
N LYS A 372 13.33 22.40 -2.35
CA LYS A 372 13.70 23.81 -2.64
C LYS A 372 14.39 23.98 -3.98
N ASP A 373 15.13 22.96 -4.40
CA ASP A 373 15.91 22.98 -5.63
C ASP A 373 15.13 22.43 -6.84
N MET A 374 13.82 22.16 -6.71
CA MET A 374 13.00 21.68 -7.82
C MET A 374 12.66 22.82 -8.82
N PRO A 375 12.57 22.51 -10.13
CA PRO A 375 12.88 21.23 -10.77
C PRO A 375 14.41 20.99 -10.80
N TYR A 376 14.83 19.74 -10.57
CA TYR A 376 16.24 19.39 -10.68
C TYR A 376 16.70 19.35 -12.14
N ASP A 377 17.79 20.05 -12.43
CA ASP A 377 18.49 19.96 -13.70
C ASP A 377 19.80 19.18 -13.57
N LEU A 378 20.46 18.94 -14.72
CA LEU A 378 21.73 18.22 -14.76
C LEU A 378 22.84 18.93 -13.97
N GLN A 379 22.81 20.26 -13.90
CA GLN A 379 23.78 21.03 -13.15
C GLN A 379 23.62 20.77 -11.65
N LYS A 380 22.38 20.80 -11.14
CA LYS A 380 22.08 20.51 -9.74
C LYS A 380 22.47 19.08 -9.37
N PHE A 381 22.17 18.09 -10.21
CA PHE A 381 22.61 16.71 -9.98
C PHE A 381 24.14 16.62 -9.94
N SER A 382 24.83 17.31 -10.85
CA SER A 382 26.29 17.29 -10.90
C SER A 382 26.93 17.94 -9.66
N THR A 383 26.41 19.10 -9.23
CA THR A 383 26.85 19.76 -7.99
C THR A 383 26.60 18.88 -6.77
N SER A 384 25.43 18.26 -6.67
CA SER A 384 25.06 17.40 -5.54
C SER A 384 25.88 16.11 -5.53
N ALA A 385 26.15 15.51 -6.69
CA ALA A 385 27.00 14.32 -6.81
C ALA A 385 28.45 14.61 -6.39
N SER A 386 29.02 15.73 -6.83
CA SER A 386 30.36 16.16 -6.40
C SER A 386 30.42 16.43 -4.90
N ALA A 387 29.40 17.10 -4.34
CA ALA A 387 29.30 17.32 -2.90
C ALA A 387 29.22 16.00 -2.13
N LEU A 388 28.43 15.04 -2.62
CA LEU A 388 28.29 13.70 -2.03
C LEU A 388 29.62 12.93 -2.00
N VAL A 389 30.39 12.97 -3.10
CA VAL A 389 31.73 12.36 -3.14
C VAL A 389 32.67 13.03 -2.14
N ALA A 390 32.65 14.37 -2.08
CA ALA A 390 33.49 15.11 -1.15
C ALA A 390 33.12 14.81 0.32
N GLU A 391 31.83 14.73 0.64
CA GLU A 391 31.33 14.46 1.99
C GLU A 391 31.65 13.03 2.43
N GLN A 392 31.39 12.04 1.57
CA GLN A 392 31.47 10.63 1.96
C GLN A 392 32.82 9.98 1.68
N LEU A 393 33.64 10.49 0.77
CA LEU A 393 34.84 9.79 0.28
C LEU A 393 36.15 10.58 0.40
N SER A 394 36.15 11.79 0.97
CA SER A 394 37.38 12.58 1.13
C SER A 394 38.31 12.07 2.23
N ASN A 395 37.76 11.46 3.28
CA ASN A 395 38.53 11.03 4.46
C ASN A 395 38.43 9.50 4.58
N VAL A 396 39.51 8.79 4.25
CA VAL A 396 39.54 7.33 4.21
C VAL A 396 40.40 6.76 5.32
N VAL A 397 40.05 5.54 5.74
CA VAL A 397 40.77 4.73 6.72
C VAL A 397 40.76 3.27 6.26
N ASP A 398 41.53 2.43 6.95
CA ASP A 398 41.52 0.99 6.72
C ASP A 398 40.11 0.38 6.86
N ILE A 399 39.77 -0.60 6.03
CA ILE A 399 38.46 -1.28 6.05
C ILE A 399 38.13 -1.96 7.39
N HIS A 400 39.14 -2.24 8.21
CA HIS A 400 38.98 -2.81 9.55
C HIS A 400 38.98 -1.78 10.67
N TYR A 401 39.10 -0.48 10.36
CA TYR A 401 39.02 0.59 11.36
C TYR A 401 37.69 0.52 12.13
N ARG A 402 37.76 0.80 13.44
CA ARG A 402 36.65 0.73 14.39
C ARG A 402 36.54 2.03 15.14
N MET A 403 35.31 2.54 15.26
CA MET A 403 35.05 3.73 16.05
C MET A 403 35.23 3.41 17.53
N ASN A 404 35.85 4.32 18.26
CA ASN A 404 35.94 4.31 19.71
C ASN A 404 35.76 5.74 20.25
N ASP A 405 35.70 5.90 21.56
CA ASP A 405 35.44 7.20 22.22
C ASP A 405 36.49 8.28 21.91
N LYS A 406 37.65 7.90 21.33
CA LYS A 406 38.73 8.80 20.95
C LYS A 406 38.85 8.99 19.44
N THR A 407 38.00 8.35 18.63
CA THR A 407 38.04 8.48 17.18
C THR A 407 37.84 9.95 16.80
N SER A 408 38.78 10.46 16.02
CA SER A 408 38.75 11.82 15.51
C SER A 408 39.07 11.84 14.02
N LEU A 409 38.76 12.97 13.37
CA LEU A 409 39.03 13.14 11.95
C LEU A 409 40.52 13.06 11.59
N SER A 410 41.41 13.30 12.56
CA SER A 410 42.87 13.18 12.36
C SER A 410 43.34 11.74 12.17
N ASP A 411 42.49 10.76 12.48
CA ASP A 411 42.80 9.35 12.23
C ASP A 411 42.62 8.96 10.75
N ALA A 412 41.96 9.82 9.97
CA ALA A 412 41.72 9.60 8.55
C ALA A 412 42.80 10.21 7.67
N GLU A 413 43.09 9.53 6.57
CA GLU A 413 43.94 10.04 5.50
C GLU A 413 43.07 10.70 4.43
N PRO A 414 43.47 11.86 3.87
CA PRO A 414 42.76 12.45 2.74
C PRO A 414 42.93 11.54 1.52
N SER A 415 41.83 11.10 0.91
CA SER A 415 41.88 10.23 -0.26
C SER A 415 42.48 10.92 -1.49
N GLY A 416 42.33 12.24 -1.60
CA GLY A 416 42.65 12.96 -2.84
C GLY A 416 41.67 12.63 -3.96
N VAL A 417 40.45 12.19 -3.62
CA VAL A 417 39.41 11.87 -4.59
C VAL A 417 39.11 13.05 -5.51
N GLN A 418 39.06 12.80 -6.81
CA GLN A 418 38.70 13.78 -7.83
C GLN A 418 37.63 13.19 -8.74
N VAL A 419 36.55 13.94 -8.95
CA VAL A 419 35.48 13.59 -9.90
C VAL A 419 35.86 14.14 -11.28
N HIS A 420 36.02 13.27 -12.26
CA HIS A 420 36.39 13.64 -13.64
C HIS A 420 35.18 13.80 -14.54
N GLU A 421 34.24 12.86 -14.43
CA GLU A 421 33.07 12.80 -15.30
C GLU A 421 31.83 12.47 -14.47
N LEU A 422 30.73 13.13 -14.79
CA LEU A 422 29.42 12.92 -14.19
C LEU A 422 28.40 12.73 -15.30
N GLN A 423 27.68 11.62 -15.24
CA GLN A 423 26.68 11.27 -16.22
C GLN A 423 25.37 10.91 -15.52
N PHE A 424 24.28 11.53 -15.95
CA PHE A 424 22.95 11.09 -15.55
C PHE A 424 22.61 9.77 -16.24
N VAL A 425 22.25 8.76 -15.45
CA VAL A 425 21.97 7.42 -15.95
C VAL A 425 20.47 7.22 -16.11
N GLU A 426 19.70 7.42 -15.05
CA GLU A 426 18.26 7.18 -15.05
C GLU A 426 17.53 7.89 -13.89
N GLN A 427 16.22 8.02 -14.06
CA GLN A 427 15.27 8.32 -12.99
C GLN A 427 14.26 7.18 -12.90
N ARG A 428 13.97 6.74 -11.67
CA ARG A 428 12.92 5.77 -11.39
C ARG A 428 12.17 6.12 -10.11
N HIS A 429 11.07 5.43 -9.87
CA HIS A 429 10.21 5.64 -8.73
C HIS A 429 10.01 4.31 -7.99
N ASP A 430 10.33 4.29 -6.70
CA ASP A 430 10.11 3.13 -5.84
C ASP A 430 9.08 3.51 -4.77
N VAL A 431 8.05 2.67 -4.58
CA VAL A 431 6.99 2.89 -3.59
C VAL A 431 7.01 1.74 -2.59
N GLU A 432 7.16 2.07 -1.31
CA GLU A 432 7.17 1.10 -0.22
C GLU A 432 6.50 1.66 1.05
N GLU A 433 6.16 0.81 2.00
CA GLU A 433 5.71 1.26 3.32
C GLU A 433 6.85 2.01 4.01
N SER A 434 6.55 3.19 4.58
CA SER A 434 7.58 4.02 5.18
C SER A 434 8.21 3.33 6.39
N PRO A 435 9.55 3.18 6.44
CA PRO A 435 10.21 2.63 7.62
C PRO A 435 10.13 3.59 8.82
N SER A 436 9.79 4.87 8.59
CA SER A 436 9.70 5.90 9.64
C SER A 436 8.27 6.16 10.13
N TYR A 437 7.26 5.86 9.32
CA TYR A 437 5.86 6.23 9.56
C TYR A 437 4.95 5.04 9.20
N ARG A 438 4.63 4.20 10.20
CA ARG A 438 3.84 2.97 9.98
C ARG A 438 2.48 3.29 9.33
N GLY A 439 2.10 2.54 8.29
CA GLY A 439 0.87 2.75 7.51
C GLY A 439 0.98 3.83 6.42
N LEU A 440 1.98 4.71 6.45
CA LEU A 440 2.20 5.72 5.40
C LEU A 440 3.14 5.17 4.33
N PHE A 441 2.79 5.28 3.06
CA PHE A 441 3.70 4.92 1.97
C PHE A 441 4.71 6.01 1.70
N THR A 442 5.93 5.62 1.30
CA THR A 442 6.93 6.55 0.78
C THR A 442 7.17 6.26 -0.69
N MET A 443 6.99 7.30 -1.52
CA MET A 443 7.45 7.30 -2.91
C MET A 443 8.83 7.93 -2.98
N TYR A 444 9.80 7.17 -3.43
CA TYR A 444 11.16 7.62 -3.66
C TYR A 444 11.34 7.94 -5.15
N HIS A 445 11.57 9.21 -5.49
CA HIS A 445 12.14 9.57 -6.78
C HIS A 445 13.65 9.35 -6.69
N LEU A 446 14.12 8.27 -7.31
CA LEU A 446 15.53 7.89 -7.33
C LEU A 446 16.17 8.41 -8.61
N TYR A 447 17.17 9.27 -8.46
CA TYR A 447 17.98 9.80 -9.55
C TYR A 447 19.35 9.14 -9.49
N CYS A 448 19.73 8.40 -10.52
CA CYS A 448 21.01 7.70 -10.57
C CYS A 448 22.00 8.47 -11.44
N MET A 449 23.13 8.86 -10.84
CA MET A 449 24.28 9.42 -11.54
C MET A 449 25.42 8.42 -11.54
N GLU A 450 26.24 8.40 -12.58
CA GLU A 450 27.55 7.77 -12.59
C GLU A 450 28.63 8.83 -12.40
N ALA A 451 29.61 8.52 -11.53
CA ALA A 451 30.76 9.38 -11.26
C ALA A 451 32.06 8.63 -11.49
N LEU A 452 32.82 9.02 -12.51
CA LEU A 452 34.18 8.54 -12.72
C LEU A 452 35.13 9.27 -11.79
N CYS A 453 35.70 8.56 -10.82
CA CYS A 453 36.55 9.14 -9.79
C CYS A 453 37.98 8.55 -9.85
N THR A 454 38.99 9.40 -9.60
CA THR A 454 40.37 8.97 -9.29
C THR A 454 40.71 9.27 -7.85
N GLY A 455 41.85 8.77 -7.36
CA GLY A 455 42.34 9.03 -6.00
C GLY A 455 41.71 8.15 -4.92
N LEU A 456 40.75 7.29 -5.26
CA LEU A 456 40.22 6.31 -4.31
C LEU A 456 41.14 5.09 -4.18
N PRO A 457 41.22 4.45 -3.00
CA PRO A 457 41.97 3.21 -2.83
C PRO A 457 41.50 2.11 -3.79
N ILE A 458 42.45 1.34 -4.34
CA ILE A 458 42.17 0.21 -5.25
C ILE A 458 41.60 -0.99 -4.47
N SER A 459 42.03 -1.16 -3.22
CA SER A 459 41.48 -2.16 -2.29
C SER A 459 40.21 -1.64 -1.61
N ASP A 460 39.48 -2.53 -0.94
CA ASP A 460 38.40 -2.16 -0.03
C ASP A 460 38.92 -1.21 1.06
N PHE A 461 38.10 -0.24 1.45
CA PHE A 461 38.46 0.80 2.41
C PHE A 461 37.24 1.24 3.21
N ALA A 462 37.44 1.97 4.29
CA ALA A 462 36.35 2.66 4.97
C ALA A 462 36.52 4.17 4.86
N SER A 463 35.44 4.92 5.00
CA SER A 463 35.48 6.37 5.03
C SER A 463 34.71 6.95 6.21
N MET A 464 35.19 8.09 6.68
CA MET A 464 34.55 8.89 7.72
C MET A 464 33.53 9.82 7.08
N ASP A 465 32.25 9.54 7.33
CA ASP A 465 31.11 10.31 6.84
C ASP A 465 30.91 11.55 7.72
N LEU A 466 31.01 12.72 7.12
CA LEU A 466 30.92 14.01 7.80
C LEU A 466 29.55 14.62 7.56
N LYS A 467 28.87 15.06 8.61
CA LYS A 467 27.65 15.84 8.49
C LYS A 467 27.84 17.18 9.19
N ASP A 468 27.65 18.28 8.45
CA ASP A 468 27.86 19.64 8.96
C ASP A 468 29.29 19.85 9.55
N GLY A 469 30.28 19.13 9.01
CA GLY A 469 31.67 19.16 9.46
C GLY A 469 31.97 18.28 10.69
N GLU A 470 30.97 17.64 11.27
CA GLU A 470 31.13 16.71 12.39
C GLU A 470 31.09 15.25 11.92
N LEU A 471 31.87 14.40 12.57
CA LEU A 471 31.88 12.97 12.28
C LEU A 471 30.51 12.38 12.62
N HIS A 472 29.85 11.79 11.62
CA HIS A 472 28.52 11.22 11.78
C HIS A 472 28.54 9.70 11.83
N SER A 473 29.28 9.07 10.90
CA SER A 473 29.38 7.61 10.83
C SER A 473 30.64 7.16 10.09
N LEU A 474 30.96 5.87 10.21
CA LEU A 474 31.99 5.22 9.40
C LEU A 474 31.33 4.28 8.40
N LYS A 475 31.72 4.32 7.13
CA LYS A 475 31.16 3.45 6.08
C LYS A 475 32.26 2.60 5.45
N GLY A 476 32.04 1.29 5.38
CA GLY A 476 32.90 0.38 4.64
C GLY A 476 32.48 0.27 3.18
N TRP A 477 33.46 0.32 2.29
CA TRP A 477 33.27 0.30 0.85
C TRP A 477 34.06 -0.83 0.20
N THR A 478 33.41 -1.48 -0.76
CA THR A 478 33.98 -2.56 -1.57
C THR A 478 33.76 -2.25 -3.04
N TRP A 479 34.75 -2.55 -3.87
CA TRP A 479 34.59 -2.50 -5.33
C TRP A 479 33.87 -3.76 -5.82
N ALA A 480 32.61 -3.62 -6.23
CA ALA A 480 31.77 -4.74 -6.64
C ALA A 480 31.35 -4.62 -8.11
N SER A 481 31.31 -5.74 -8.82
CA SER A 481 30.63 -5.83 -10.11
C SER A 481 29.13 -5.98 -9.90
N ALA A 482 28.33 -5.65 -10.91
CA ALA A 482 26.88 -5.85 -10.86
C ALA A 482 26.50 -7.31 -10.49
N GLN A 483 27.17 -8.30 -11.09
CA GLN A 483 26.97 -9.72 -10.76
C GLN A 483 27.21 -10.01 -9.28
N ARG A 484 28.29 -9.46 -8.70
CA ARG A 484 28.59 -9.69 -7.28
C ARG A 484 27.58 -9.02 -6.37
N VAL A 485 27.05 -7.84 -6.74
CA VAL A 485 25.95 -7.21 -6.00
C VAL A 485 24.70 -8.07 -6.03
N MET A 486 24.33 -8.64 -7.21
CA MET A 486 23.22 -9.60 -7.32
C MET A 486 23.43 -10.82 -6.42
N ASP A 487 24.63 -11.40 -6.42
CA ASP A 487 24.95 -12.55 -5.58
C ASP A 487 24.84 -12.23 -4.09
N ILE A 488 25.30 -11.04 -3.66
CA ILE A 488 25.16 -10.55 -2.29
C ILE A 488 23.69 -10.40 -1.91
N MET A 489 22.87 -9.78 -2.77
CA MET A 489 21.44 -9.61 -2.50
C MET A 489 20.71 -10.95 -2.43
N ARG A 490 21.00 -11.86 -3.37
CA ARG A 490 20.43 -13.20 -3.38
C ARG A 490 20.80 -13.98 -2.12
N HIS A 491 22.06 -13.93 -1.72
CA HIS A 491 22.51 -14.58 -0.49
C HIS A 491 21.81 -14.00 0.74
N ARG A 492 21.67 -12.67 0.82
CA ARG A 492 20.95 -12.01 1.90
C ARG A 492 19.47 -12.39 1.93
N SER A 493 18.80 -12.47 0.78
CA SER A 493 17.42 -12.96 0.69
C SER A 493 17.31 -14.36 1.29
N LEU A 494 18.18 -15.29 0.86
CA LEU A 494 18.21 -16.66 1.37
C LEU A 494 18.51 -16.74 2.87
N VAL A 495 19.36 -15.86 3.41
CA VAL A 495 19.63 -15.80 4.86
C VAL A 495 18.40 -15.30 5.60
N LEU A 496 17.75 -14.24 5.13
CA LEU A 496 16.53 -13.71 5.74
C LEU A 496 15.39 -14.72 5.69
N GLU A 497 15.21 -15.42 4.57
CA GLU A 497 14.24 -16.51 4.42
C GLU A 497 14.50 -17.64 5.43
N ARG A 498 15.78 -18.02 5.64
CA ARG A 498 16.15 -19.03 6.64
C ARG A 498 15.95 -18.55 8.07
N GLU A 499 16.30 -17.30 8.37
CA GLU A 499 16.08 -16.72 9.69
C GLU A 499 14.60 -16.62 10.01
N GLN A 500 13.79 -16.23 9.03
CA GLN A 500 12.33 -16.22 9.12
C GLN A 500 11.78 -17.64 9.33
N ALA A 501 12.20 -18.62 8.53
CA ALA A 501 11.80 -20.02 8.70
C ALA A 501 12.21 -20.58 10.07
N ALA A 502 13.42 -20.27 10.55
CA ALA A 502 13.88 -20.68 11.88
C ALA A 502 13.13 -19.97 13.01
N ALA A 503 12.76 -18.70 12.83
CA ALA A 503 11.90 -17.98 13.78
C ALA A 503 10.52 -18.63 13.85
N ILE A 504 9.91 -18.93 12.69
CA ILE A 504 8.62 -19.64 12.61
C ILE A 504 8.71 -21.00 13.30
N ALA A 505 9.75 -21.80 13.01
CA ALA A 505 9.93 -23.10 13.66
C ALA A 505 10.12 -22.99 15.18
N ARG A 506 10.84 -21.98 15.67
CA ARG A 506 10.96 -21.72 17.11
C ARG A 506 9.61 -21.38 17.73
N TRP A 507 8.82 -20.54 17.07
CA TRP A 507 7.48 -20.18 17.52
C TRP A 507 6.54 -21.38 17.54
N GLN A 508 6.60 -22.23 16.51
CA GLN A 508 5.84 -23.49 16.46
C GLN A 508 6.19 -24.41 17.63
N ASN A 509 7.48 -24.62 17.90
CA ASN A 509 7.92 -25.46 19.03
C ASN A 509 7.46 -24.88 20.38
N VAL A 510 7.61 -23.57 20.59
CA VAL A 510 7.11 -22.90 21.82
C VAL A 510 5.60 -23.04 21.93
N GLY A 511 4.89 -22.97 20.80
CA GLY A 511 3.46 -23.20 20.70
C GLY A 511 3.05 -24.60 21.14
N GLU A 512 3.67 -25.62 20.55
CA GLU A 512 3.43 -27.03 20.90
C GLU A 512 3.75 -27.33 22.37
N GLU A 513 4.89 -26.84 22.88
CA GLU A 513 5.26 -26.99 24.30
C GLU A 513 4.26 -26.30 25.24
N SER A 514 3.76 -25.13 24.84
CA SER A 514 2.75 -24.40 25.60
C SER A 514 1.42 -25.16 25.62
N LEU A 515 1.00 -25.72 24.49
CA LEU A 515 -0.21 -26.54 24.39
C LEU A 515 -0.09 -27.84 25.19
N ASP A 516 1.05 -28.54 25.16
CA ASP A 516 1.29 -29.72 26.00
C ASP A 516 1.23 -29.38 27.50
N THR A 517 1.82 -28.24 27.88
CA THR A 517 1.76 -27.75 29.28
C THR A 517 0.32 -27.48 29.71
N VAL A 518 -0.48 -26.85 28.85
CA VAL A 518 -1.92 -26.61 29.09
C VAL A 518 -2.69 -27.93 29.20
N GLY A 519 -2.42 -28.91 28.32
CA GLY A 519 -3.01 -30.25 28.40
C GLY A 519 -2.72 -30.96 29.72
N ARG A 520 -1.46 -30.89 30.20
CA ARG A 520 -1.08 -31.44 31.52
C ARG A 520 -1.79 -30.74 32.67
N MET A 521 -2.02 -29.42 32.58
CA MET A 521 -2.80 -28.68 33.58
C MET A 521 -4.25 -29.14 33.61
N ASP A 522 -4.89 -29.38 32.46
CA ASP A 522 -6.27 -29.90 32.39
C ASP A 522 -6.36 -31.29 33.03
N ASP A 523 -5.37 -32.15 32.80
CA ASP A 523 -5.31 -33.48 33.42
C ASP A 523 -5.12 -33.43 34.94
N LEU A 524 -4.28 -32.53 35.44
CA LEU A 524 -4.14 -32.31 36.88
C LEU A 524 -5.43 -31.76 37.51
N LEU A 525 -6.13 -30.87 36.80
CA LEU A 525 -7.44 -30.35 37.24
C LEU A 525 -8.50 -31.47 37.28
N LYS A 526 -8.54 -32.36 36.28
CA LYS A 526 -9.41 -33.55 36.30
C LYS A 526 -9.15 -34.42 37.52
N GLN A 527 -7.88 -34.66 37.86
CA GLN A 527 -7.49 -35.46 39.02
C GLN A 527 -7.86 -34.79 40.35
N LEU A 528 -7.72 -33.47 40.46
CA LEU A 528 -8.14 -32.69 41.62
C LEU A 528 -9.66 -32.70 41.79
N ALA A 529 -10.41 -32.51 40.70
CA ALA A 529 -11.87 -32.54 40.69
C ALA A 529 -12.42 -33.88 41.21
N ALA A 530 -11.76 -34.99 40.91
CA ALA A 530 -12.15 -36.31 41.40
C ALA A 530 -11.94 -36.50 42.91
N LYS A 531 -11.13 -35.66 43.57
CA LYS A 531 -10.77 -35.78 44.99
C LYS A 531 -11.44 -34.74 45.89
N LEU A 532 -12.06 -33.72 45.32
CA LEU A 532 -12.61 -32.57 46.06
C LEU A 532 -14.09 -32.76 46.39
N PRO A 533 -14.57 -32.31 47.57
CA PRO A 533 -15.99 -32.28 47.91
C PRO A 533 -16.78 -31.39 46.95
N VAL A 534 -18.03 -31.75 46.68
CA VAL A 534 -18.93 -31.09 45.71
C VAL A 534 -19.05 -29.56 45.94
N GLU A 535 -18.94 -29.11 47.18
CA GLU A 535 -19.03 -27.70 47.57
C GLU A 535 -17.87 -26.82 47.06
N GLN A 536 -16.72 -27.42 46.68
CA GLN A 536 -15.56 -26.70 46.12
C GLN A 536 -15.45 -26.81 44.58
N SER A 537 -16.45 -27.41 43.93
CA SER A 537 -16.43 -27.69 42.49
C SER A 537 -16.59 -26.45 41.60
N CYS A 538 -17.10 -25.33 42.12
CA CYS A 538 -17.31 -24.12 41.32
C CYS A 538 -15.99 -23.46 40.87
N HIS A 539 -15.00 -23.35 41.76
CA HIS A 539 -13.70 -22.76 41.42
C HIS A 539 -12.89 -23.60 40.42
N LEU A 540 -13.10 -24.92 40.40
CA LEU A 540 -12.50 -25.81 39.40
C LEU A 540 -13.10 -25.60 38.02
N ALA A 541 -14.41 -25.33 37.93
CA ALA A 541 -15.07 -25.00 36.67
C ALA A 541 -14.52 -23.69 36.09
N GLU A 542 -14.43 -22.63 36.91
CA GLU A 542 -13.84 -21.35 36.50
C GLU A 542 -12.38 -21.51 36.02
N THR A 543 -11.57 -22.28 36.75
CA THR A 543 -10.17 -22.53 36.38
C THR A 543 -10.07 -23.27 35.04
N ARG A 544 -11.00 -24.20 34.79
CA ARG A 544 -11.05 -24.95 33.53
C ARG A 544 -11.47 -24.06 32.36
N ASP A 545 -12.44 -23.19 32.56
CA ASP A 545 -12.87 -22.23 31.53
C ASP A 545 -11.72 -21.27 31.17
N MET A 546 -10.96 -20.80 32.17
CA MET A 546 -9.75 -20.01 31.95
C MET A 546 -8.68 -20.78 31.17
N LEU A 547 -8.50 -22.07 31.47
CA LEU A 547 -7.53 -22.92 30.80
C LEU A 547 -7.91 -23.18 29.33
N ASN A 548 -9.18 -23.47 29.06
CA ASN A 548 -9.72 -23.61 27.70
C ASN A 548 -9.57 -22.29 26.92
N SER A 549 -9.81 -21.14 27.56
CA SER A 549 -9.59 -19.83 26.96
C SER A 549 -8.11 -19.59 26.62
N LEU A 550 -7.19 -20.01 27.50
CA LEU A 550 -5.75 -19.94 27.25
C LEU A 550 -5.33 -20.86 26.10
N GLU A 551 -5.83 -22.10 26.08
CA GLU A 551 -5.59 -23.06 25.00
C GLU A 551 -6.04 -22.49 23.64
N GLN A 552 -7.24 -21.93 23.59
CA GLN A 552 -7.78 -21.32 22.37
C GLN A 552 -6.95 -20.10 21.94
N LYS A 553 -6.51 -19.25 22.88
CA LYS A 553 -5.61 -18.12 22.58
C LYS A 553 -4.24 -18.59 22.07
N LEU A 554 -3.68 -19.66 22.63
CA LEU A 554 -2.43 -20.25 22.19
C LEU A 554 -2.58 -20.91 20.81
N MET A 555 -3.64 -21.68 20.57
CA MET A 555 -3.93 -22.26 19.26
C MET A 555 -4.11 -21.17 18.19
N ASN A 556 -4.80 -20.08 18.52
CA ASN A 556 -4.92 -18.94 17.62
C ASN A 556 -3.54 -18.33 17.32
N ALA A 557 -2.75 -18.05 18.36
CA ALA A 557 -1.40 -17.47 18.22
C ALA A 557 -0.45 -18.37 17.40
N CYS A 558 -0.53 -19.69 17.55
CA CYS A 558 0.31 -20.65 16.81
C CYS A 558 -0.21 -20.88 15.38
N GLY A 559 -1.53 -20.93 15.19
CA GLY A 559 -2.18 -21.10 13.89
C GLY A 559 -1.97 -19.89 12.96
N LEU A 560 -1.87 -18.68 13.52
CA LEU A 560 -1.59 -17.44 12.79
C LEU A 560 -0.21 -17.43 12.10
N GLU A 561 0.77 -18.19 12.59
CA GLU A 561 2.11 -18.27 11.98
C GLU A 561 2.32 -19.52 11.11
N CYS A 562 1.75 -20.69 11.46
CA CYS A 562 1.82 -21.88 10.59
C CYS A 562 1.18 -21.63 9.21
N ALA A 563 0.07 -20.90 9.17
CA ALA A 563 -0.60 -20.56 7.92
C ALA A 563 0.16 -19.54 7.05
N ARG A 564 1.29 -18.97 7.54
CA ARG A 564 2.14 -18.11 6.72
C ARG A 564 2.84 -18.88 5.59
N HIS A 565 3.04 -20.21 5.68
CA HIS A 565 3.91 -20.88 4.70
C HIS A 565 3.66 -22.33 4.26
N ASP A 566 2.58 -23.05 4.61
CA ASP A 566 2.26 -24.26 3.83
C ASP A 566 0.83 -24.77 3.95
N GLU A 567 0.28 -25.24 2.82
CA GLU A 567 -0.88 -26.13 2.76
C GLU A 567 -0.42 -27.60 2.80
N SER A 568 -1.05 -28.36 3.69
CA SER A 568 -1.31 -29.82 3.64
C SER A 568 -0.16 -30.82 3.92
N PRO A 569 -0.39 -31.80 4.83
CA PRO A 569 0.53 -32.89 5.10
C PRO A 569 0.24 -34.10 4.21
N SER A 570 0.89 -34.20 3.04
CA SER A 570 1.17 -35.53 2.43
C SER A 570 2.12 -35.46 1.22
N SER A 571 3.24 -36.17 1.34
CA SER A 571 4.12 -36.68 0.29
C SER A 571 4.97 -35.70 -0.53
N ASN A 572 6.28 -35.67 -0.22
CA ASN A 572 7.43 -35.57 -1.12
C ASN A 572 7.21 -34.94 -2.52
N ARG A 573 6.79 -33.67 -2.56
CA ARG A 573 7.05 -32.79 -3.70
C ARG A 573 7.89 -31.62 -3.21
N ARG A 574 9.05 -31.44 -3.85
CA ARG A 574 9.91 -30.26 -3.69
C ARG A 574 9.02 -29.01 -3.72
N SER A 575 9.03 -28.25 -2.62
CA SER A 575 8.48 -26.91 -2.54
C SER A 575 8.98 -26.12 -3.75
N LYS A 576 8.05 -25.72 -4.62
CA LYS A 576 8.33 -24.80 -5.71
C LYS A 576 8.53 -23.44 -5.06
N SER A 577 9.67 -22.81 -5.33
CA SER A 577 9.97 -21.49 -4.76
C SER A 577 8.87 -20.49 -5.15
N PHE A 578 8.58 -19.53 -4.26
CA PHE A 578 7.66 -18.41 -4.46
C PHE A 578 7.87 -17.64 -5.79
N ALA A 579 9.05 -17.76 -6.39
CA ALA A 579 9.35 -17.26 -7.72
C ALA A 579 8.51 -17.93 -8.83
N GLU A 580 8.18 -19.22 -8.72
CA GLU A 580 7.45 -19.97 -9.76
C GLU A 580 5.95 -19.64 -9.85
N THR A 581 5.40 -18.90 -8.88
CA THR A 581 3.99 -18.47 -8.86
C THR A 581 3.75 -17.08 -9.41
N LEU A 582 4.81 -16.31 -9.65
CA LEU A 582 4.71 -15.00 -10.27
C LEU A 582 4.83 -15.12 -11.79
N PRO A 583 4.06 -14.34 -12.58
CA PRO A 583 4.27 -14.25 -14.02
C PRO A 583 5.75 -13.96 -14.32
N PRO A 584 6.38 -14.60 -15.33
CA PRO A 584 7.77 -14.35 -15.68
C PRO A 584 8.10 -12.87 -15.91
N SER A 585 7.12 -12.07 -16.34
CA SER A 585 7.23 -10.60 -16.47
C SER A 585 7.33 -9.87 -15.13
N MET A 586 6.72 -10.38 -14.06
CA MET A 586 6.80 -9.80 -12.70
C MET A 586 8.11 -10.18 -12.01
N LEU A 587 8.59 -11.41 -12.19
CA LEU A 587 9.93 -11.79 -11.72
C LEU A 587 11.00 -10.97 -12.40
N ALA A 588 10.93 -10.83 -13.72
CA ALA A 588 11.80 -9.96 -14.47
C ALA A 588 11.70 -8.52 -13.93
N ALA A 589 10.50 -7.96 -13.75
CA ALA A 589 10.35 -6.60 -13.23
C ALA A 589 10.88 -6.42 -11.79
N MET A 590 10.75 -7.43 -10.91
CA MET A 590 11.25 -7.38 -9.52
C MET A 590 12.78 -7.57 -9.44
N GLU A 591 13.33 -8.45 -10.27
CA GLU A 591 14.78 -8.68 -10.36
C GLU A 591 15.46 -7.49 -11.06
N MET A 592 14.83 -6.90 -12.08
CA MET A 592 15.30 -5.73 -12.84
C MET A 592 15.16 -4.41 -12.07
N SER A 593 14.04 -4.18 -11.35
CA SER A 593 13.87 -2.97 -10.52
C SER A 593 14.85 -2.88 -9.35
N SER A 594 15.35 -4.02 -8.83
CA SER A 594 16.27 -3.98 -7.71
C SER A 594 17.68 -3.47 -8.10
N ILE A 595 18.20 -3.74 -9.30
CA ILE A 595 19.64 -3.55 -9.58
C ILE A 595 20.02 -3.05 -11.00
N ALA A 596 19.19 -3.13 -12.06
CA ALA A 596 19.63 -2.66 -13.39
C ALA A 596 18.49 -2.29 -14.36
N SER A 597 18.68 -1.21 -15.12
CA SER A 597 17.78 -0.80 -16.21
C SER A 597 17.80 -1.79 -17.37
N ASP A 598 16.64 -1.99 -18.03
CA ASP A 598 16.47 -2.85 -19.21
C ASP A 598 17.54 -2.56 -20.29
N LYS A 599 17.88 -1.28 -20.46
CA LYS A 599 18.87 -0.80 -21.42
C LYS A 599 20.29 -1.28 -21.11
N PHE A 600 20.65 -1.44 -19.84
CA PHE A 600 21.96 -1.93 -19.41
C PHE A 600 22.14 -3.43 -19.62
N LEU A 601 21.07 -4.22 -19.49
CA LEU A 601 21.11 -5.66 -19.76
C LEU A 601 21.13 -5.93 -21.26
N GLU A 602 20.36 -5.20 -22.06
CA GLU A 602 20.41 -5.29 -23.53
C GLU A 602 21.80 -4.88 -24.07
N GLU A 603 22.39 -3.80 -23.57
CA GLU A 603 23.74 -3.38 -24.00
C GLU A 603 24.84 -4.37 -23.58
N ASN A 604 24.71 -5.02 -22.42
CA ASN A 604 25.69 -6.03 -21.98
C ASN A 604 25.50 -7.39 -22.67
N GLN A 605 24.26 -7.78 -22.97
CA GLN A 605 23.99 -8.95 -23.80
C GLN A 605 24.54 -8.73 -25.22
N TRP A 606 24.35 -7.55 -25.81
CA TRP A 606 24.93 -7.23 -27.12
C TRP A 606 26.46 -7.19 -27.13
N LYS A 607 27.08 -6.60 -26.09
CA LYS A 607 28.55 -6.59 -25.94
C LYS A 607 29.14 -7.98 -25.73
N GLN A 608 28.40 -8.94 -25.15
CA GLN A 608 28.82 -10.35 -25.07
C GLN A 608 28.70 -11.09 -26.40
N VAL A 609 27.69 -10.76 -27.21
CA VAL A 609 27.50 -11.36 -28.55
C VAL A 609 28.53 -10.83 -29.56
N GLU A 610 28.92 -9.56 -29.48
CA GLU A 610 29.98 -8.99 -30.34
C GLU A 610 31.39 -9.44 -29.94
N ALA A 611 31.59 -9.88 -28.69
CA ALA A 611 32.90 -10.30 -28.16
C ALA A 611 33.27 -11.77 -28.44
N ASP A 612 32.42 -12.53 -29.14
CA ASP A 612 32.69 -13.94 -29.48
C ASP A 612 32.94 -14.16 -30.98
N PRO A 613 34.09 -13.73 -31.54
CA PRO A 613 34.44 -14.02 -32.92
C PRO A 613 35.09 -15.41 -32.99
N LYS A 614 34.29 -16.48 -32.92
CA LYS A 614 34.67 -17.84 -33.38
C LYS A 614 33.52 -18.85 -33.28
N LYS A 615 32.81 -19.06 -34.41
CA LYS A 615 32.43 -20.38 -34.96
C LYS A 615 31.59 -20.23 -36.22
N GLU A 616 32.25 -19.94 -37.33
CA GLU A 616 31.89 -20.48 -38.64
C GLU A 616 33.19 -20.82 -39.39
N SER A 617 33.70 -22.03 -39.13
CA SER A 617 34.47 -22.83 -40.09
C SER A 617 34.27 -24.30 -39.78
#